data_AF-A0A9W6H723-F1
#
_entry.id   AF-A0A9W6H723-F1
#
_cell.length_a   1.000
_cell.length_b   1.000
_cell.length_c   1.000
_cell.angle_alpha   90.00
_cell.angle_beta   90.00
_cell.angle_gamma   90.00
#
_symmetry.space_group_name_H-M   'P 1'
#
loop_
_entity.id
_entity.type
_entity.pdbx_description
1 polymer ?
#
loop_
_entity_poly.entity_id
_entity_poly.type
_entity_poly.pdbx_seq_one_letter_code
_entity_poly.pdbx_strand_id
1 'polypeptide(L)'
;MSGPFRFMTEGKVMEWGPIPPAAGPHRDLFLETNGVRALEASRTAYATVIDLLGEIAGDIPTMHEPLIESNDVVRYRVQDEKRREWETFHSRLNAELLDAIERHARQAEALAVAALNFLEDHELADEAHRAIHQTGFVRRGLFGCPIVLRDDDFWSTCPVSISHCRVGMSAALIGDFECSICGRLVEDCDHQMGAAYPKVASVDSDGTCTICGARQCEHAPGAEYMLIASSNGRNLVIDEVSRVSRPRYPQARFVAWTIDLEEAANDENVRQAAHDGMLRCDICLGPCAGLNEMTEELSLADLPTTI
;
A
#
# COMPACT_ATOMS: atom_id res chain seq x y z
N MET A 1 10.06 -33.19 5.94
CA MET A 1 8.60 -33.34 6.10
C MET A 1 8.04 -31.93 6.24
N SER A 2 7.74 -31.28 5.12
CA SER A 2 7.11 -29.96 5.09
C SER A 2 5.61 -30.16 5.12
N GLY A 3 5.01 -29.98 6.29
CA GLY A 3 3.55 -29.85 6.40
C GLY A 3 3.08 -28.59 5.66
N PRO A 4 1.77 -28.44 5.41
CA PRO A 4 1.24 -27.23 4.79
C PRO A 4 1.56 -26.03 5.69
N PHE A 5 2.40 -25.11 5.20
CA PHE A 5 2.72 -23.87 5.89
C PHE A 5 1.46 -23.03 6.00
N ARG A 6 0.98 -22.80 7.23
CA ARG A 6 -0.16 -21.94 7.51
C ARG A 6 0.34 -20.49 7.59
N PHE A 7 0.31 -19.78 6.48
CA PHE A 7 0.52 -18.33 6.50
C PHE A 7 -0.74 -17.66 7.04
N MET A 8 -0.64 -16.99 8.19
CA MET A 8 -1.66 -16.06 8.64
C MET A 8 -1.39 -14.68 8.04
N THR A 9 -2.45 -14.05 7.56
CA THR A 9 -2.36 -12.77 6.85
C THR A 9 -3.38 -11.82 7.44
N GLU A 10 -2.98 -10.57 7.69
CA GLU A 10 -3.89 -9.51 8.10
C GLU A 10 -4.11 -8.59 6.91
N GLY A 11 -5.32 -8.68 6.34
CA GLY A 11 -5.78 -7.80 5.27
C GLY A 11 -6.44 -6.57 5.84
N LYS A 12 -5.96 -5.40 5.44
CA LYS A 12 -6.63 -4.14 5.72
C LYS A 12 -6.67 -3.31 4.46
N VAL A 13 -7.80 -2.66 4.19
CA VAL A 13 -7.84 -1.59 3.21
C VAL A 13 -6.95 -0.46 3.74
N MET A 14 -5.79 -0.25 3.10
CA MET A 14 -4.79 0.72 3.57
C MET A 14 -5.34 2.13 3.65
N GLU A 15 -6.22 2.49 2.71
CA GLU A 15 -6.85 3.80 2.66
C GLU A 15 -8.21 3.72 1.95
N TRP A 16 -9.27 4.25 2.55
CA TRP A 16 -10.58 4.36 1.89
C TRP A 16 -10.55 5.51 0.89
N GLY A 17 -10.77 5.20 -0.38
CA GLY A 17 -10.74 6.17 -1.48
C GLY A 17 -11.85 5.92 -2.51
N PRO A 18 -11.94 6.76 -3.55
CA PRO A 18 -12.88 6.53 -4.64
C PRO A 18 -12.61 5.18 -5.30
N ILE A 19 -13.67 4.39 -5.50
CA ILE A 19 -13.57 3.11 -6.19
C ILE A 19 -13.17 3.40 -7.64
N PRO A 20 -12.07 2.82 -8.16
CA PRO A 20 -11.67 3.02 -9.53
C PRO A 20 -12.75 2.50 -10.47
N PRO A 21 -12.88 3.09 -11.67
CA PRO A 21 -13.68 2.52 -12.73
C PRO A 21 -13.33 1.04 -12.96
N ALA A 22 -14.32 0.23 -13.34
CA ALA A 22 -14.16 -1.21 -13.45
C ALA A 22 -13.12 -1.61 -14.50
N ALA A 23 -13.11 -0.92 -15.65
CA ALA A 23 -12.20 -1.16 -16.77
C ALA A 23 -12.16 0.05 -17.73
N GLY A 24 -11.33 -0.05 -18.78
CA GLY A 24 -11.31 0.87 -19.92
C GLY A 24 -10.55 2.18 -19.66
N PRO A 25 -10.61 3.14 -20.61
CA PRO A 25 -9.76 4.33 -20.61
C PRO A 25 -9.91 5.20 -19.35
N HIS A 26 -11.09 5.24 -18.74
CA HIS A 26 -11.30 5.96 -17.47
C HIS A 26 -10.61 5.29 -16.28
N ARG A 27 -10.52 3.96 -16.27
CA ARG A 27 -9.73 3.24 -15.27
C ARG A 27 -8.25 3.56 -15.48
N ASP A 28 -7.77 3.48 -16.71
CA ASP A 28 -6.36 3.72 -17.02
C ASP A 28 -5.93 5.13 -16.59
N LEU A 29 -6.73 6.15 -16.97
CA LEU A 29 -6.50 7.53 -16.55
C LEU A 29 -6.55 7.69 -15.03
N PHE A 30 -7.48 7.01 -14.34
CA PHE A 30 -7.56 7.04 -12.88
C PHE A 30 -6.30 6.46 -12.23
N LEU A 31 -5.85 5.30 -12.70
CA LEU A 31 -4.65 4.63 -12.19
C LEU A 31 -3.41 5.48 -12.43
N GLU A 32 -3.22 5.98 -13.65
CA GLU A 32 -2.12 6.86 -14.02
C GLU A 32 -2.11 8.13 -13.16
N THR A 33 -3.24 8.86 -13.10
CA THR A 33 -3.32 10.12 -12.35
C THR A 33 -2.99 9.94 -10.87
N ASN A 34 -3.56 8.91 -10.23
CA ASN A 34 -3.29 8.65 -8.81
C ASN A 34 -1.88 8.13 -8.58
N GLY A 35 -1.38 7.29 -9.49
CA GLY A 35 -0.04 6.73 -9.44
C GLY A 35 1.06 7.78 -9.59
N VAL A 36 0.97 8.64 -10.62
CA VAL A 36 1.90 9.74 -10.86
C VAL A 36 1.91 10.71 -9.67
N ARG A 37 0.71 11.10 -9.20
CA ARG A 37 0.60 11.98 -8.02
C ARG A 37 1.24 11.36 -6.77
N ALA A 38 1.01 10.08 -6.52
CA ALA A 38 1.63 9.38 -5.39
C ALA A 38 3.15 9.30 -5.53
N LEU A 39 3.66 9.06 -6.74
CA LEU A 39 5.09 9.00 -7.03
C LEU A 39 5.77 10.36 -6.80
N GLU A 40 5.18 11.45 -7.31
CA GLU A 40 5.66 12.81 -7.09
C GLU A 40 5.65 13.21 -5.60
N ALA A 41 4.56 12.87 -4.90
CA ALA A 41 4.44 13.13 -3.47
C ALA A 41 5.48 12.32 -2.66
N SER A 42 5.74 11.07 -3.05
CA SER A 42 6.79 10.24 -2.45
C SER A 42 8.18 10.88 -2.63
N ARG A 43 8.51 11.31 -3.85
CA ARG A 43 9.78 12.01 -4.13
C ARG A 43 9.91 13.30 -3.33
N THR A 44 8.84 14.06 -3.21
CA THR A 44 8.82 15.30 -2.41
C THR A 44 9.09 15.00 -0.94
N ALA A 45 8.41 14.00 -0.37
CA ALA A 45 8.62 13.59 1.02
C ALA A 45 10.06 13.06 1.24
N TYR A 46 10.59 12.30 0.28
CA TYR A 46 11.99 11.84 0.32
C TYR A 46 12.99 12.99 0.22
N ALA A 47 12.76 13.97 -0.67
CA ALA A 47 13.59 15.16 -0.77
C ALA A 47 13.62 15.94 0.55
N THR A 48 12.48 16.06 1.24
CA THR A 48 12.45 16.65 2.59
C THR A 48 13.35 15.89 3.59
N VAL A 49 13.42 14.56 3.52
CA VAL A 49 14.35 13.77 4.35
C VAL A 49 15.81 14.14 4.04
N ILE A 50 16.15 14.24 2.76
CA ILE A 50 17.49 14.61 2.31
C ILE A 50 17.85 16.04 2.74
N ASP A 51 16.92 16.98 2.59
CA ASP A 51 17.11 18.38 3.00
C ASP A 51 17.31 18.51 4.51
N LEU A 52 16.55 17.77 5.32
CA LEU A 52 16.71 17.74 6.78
C LEU A 52 18.05 17.14 7.19
N LEU A 53 18.52 16.10 6.50
CA LEU A 53 19.87 15.55 6.71
C LEU A 53 20.96 16.55 6.33
N GLY A 54 20.72 17.48 5.39
CA GLY A 54 21.67 18.53 5.04
C GLY A 54 23.01 17.97 4.55
N GLU A 55 24.12 18.45 5.11
CA GLU A 55 25.47 18.07 4.66
C GLU A 55 25.78 16.58 4.82
N ILE A 56 25.23 15.92 5.85
CA ILE A 56 25.47 14.49 6.07
C ILE A 56 24.71 13.59 5.10
N ALA A 57 23.77 14.12 4.31
CA ALA A 57 23.01 13.34 3.33
C ALA A 57 23.92 12.71 2.26
N GLY A 58 25.05 13.35 1.94
CA GLY A 58 26.03 12.83 0.99
C GLY A 58 26.73 11.54 1.45
N ASP A 59 26.65 11.24 2.74
CA ASP A 59 27.26 10.06 3.34
C ASP A 59 26.26 8.93 3.61
N ILE A 60 25.00 9.07 3.15
CA ILE A 60 24.02 7.97 3.23
C ILE A 60 24.60 6.75 2.51
N PRO A 61 24.57 5.55 3.12
CA PRO A 61 24.97 4.32 2.46
C PRO A 61 24.40 4.19 1.05
N THR A 62 25.22 3.86 0.05
CA THR A 62 24.71 3.69 -1.31
C THR A 62 23.90 2.40 -1.39
N MET A 63 22.71 2.46 -1.99
CA MET A 63 21.95 1.26 -2.31
C MET A 63 22.77 0.34 -3.22
N HIS A 64 22.71 -0.96 -2.97
CA HIS A 64 23.33 -1.96 -3.84
C HIS A 64 22.68 -1.96 -5.24
N GLU A 65 23.43 -2.43 -6.22
CA GLU A 65 22.86 -2.79 -7.52
C GLU A 65 22.05 -4.09 -7.42
N PRO A 66 21.04 -4.30 -8.28
CA PRO A 66 20.35 -5.58 -8.37
C PRO A 66 21.32 -6.74 -8.60
N LEU A 67 21.06 -7.91 -8.01
CA LEU A 67 21.82 -9.11 -8.37
C LEU A 67 21.43 -9.58 -9.76
N ILE A 68 22.44 -9.99 -10.54
CA ILE A 68 22.22 -10.65 -11.84
C ILE A 68 21.60 -12.04 -11.64
N GLU A 69 21.96 -12.73 -10.55
CA GLU A 69 21.43 -14.06 -10.18
C GLU A 69 21.09 -14.11 -8.69
N SER A 70 19.98 -14.76 -8.34
CA SER A 70 19.57 -14.92 -6.94
C SER A 70 20.56 -15.80 -6.19
N ASN A 71 21.24 -15.23 -5.19
CA ASN A 71 22.17 -15.94 -4.32
C ASN A 71 22.04 -15.42 -2.89
N ASP A 72 21.41 -16.22 -2.02
CA ASP A 72 21.13 -15.84 -0.64
C ASP A 72 22.40 -15.54 0.16
N VAL A 73 23.49 -16.29 -0.05
CA VAL A 73 24.77 -16.06 0.64
C VAL A 73 25.34 -14.69 0.29
N VAL A 74 25.30 -14.32 -1.00
CA VAL A 74 25.75 -12.99 -1.45
C VAL A 74 24.83 -11.90 -0.88
N ARG A 75 23.51 -12.12 -0.91
CA ARG A 75 22.52 -11.19 -0.34
C ARG A 75 22.79 -10.94 1.15
N TYR A 76 22.98 -11.99 1.95
CA TYR A 76 23.26 -11.86 3.37
C TYR A 76 24.56 -11.10 3.65
N ARG A 77 25.61 -11.36 2.87
CA ARG A 77 26.87 -10.62 2.99
C ARG A 77 26.70 -9.12 2.70
N VAL A 78 25.94 -8.77 1.65
CA VAL A 78 25.64 -7.37 1.32
C VAL A 78 24.80 -6.72 2.43
N GLN A 79 23.79 -7.41 2.96
CA GLN A 79 22.96 -6.92 4.05
C GLN A 79 23.78 -6.65 5.32
N ASP A 80 24.72 -7.53 5.66
CA ASP A 80 25.62 -7.37 6.80
C ASP A 80 26.58 -6.17 6.62
N GLU A 81 27.14 -6.00 5.42
CA GLU A 81 27.93 -4.81 5.07
C GLU A 81 27.11 -3.52 5.21
N LYS A 82 25.90 -3.48 4.64
CA LYS A 82 25.01 -2.33 4.73
C LYS A 82 24.56 -2.03 6.15
N ARG A 83 24.38 -3.05 7.00
CA ARG A 83 24.08 -2.83 8.43
C ARG A 83 25.21 -2.05 9.10
N ARG A 84 26.48 -2.42 8.87
CA ARG A 84 27.64 -1.73 9.45
C ARG A 84 27.80 -0.30 8.93
N GLU A 85 27.56 -0.09 7.62
CA GLU A 85 27.54 1.25 7.04
C GLU A 85 26.47 2.14 7.70
N TRP A 86 25.26 1.61 7.88
CA TRP A 86 24.16 2.31 8.56
C TRP A 86 24.43 2.56 10.04
N GLU A 87 25.04 1.62 10.77
CA GLU A 87 25.46 1.82 12.16
C GLU A 87 26.46 2.99 12.28
N THR A 88 27.43 3.04 11.36
CA THR A 88 28.40 4.14 11.28
C THR A 88 27.71 5.45 10.95
N PHE A 89 26.80 5.47 9.97
CA PHE A 89 26.01 6.64 9.62
C PHE A 89 25.18 7.16 10.80
N HIS A 90 24.43 6.26 11.45
CA HIS A 90 23.51 6.56 12.54
C HIS A 90 24.23 7.12 13.77
N SER A 91 25.49 6.74 14.01
CA SER A 91 26.30 7.28 15.12
C SER A 91 26.53 8.81 15.05
N ARG A 92 26.29 9.42 13.88
CA ARG A 92 26.45 10.86 13.63
C ARG A 92 25.12 11.62 13.74
N LEU A 93 24.01 10.90 13.88
CA LEU A 93 22.68 11.48 13.98
C LEU A 93 22.35 11.77 15.44
N ASN A 94 21.64 12.88 15.68
CA ASN A 94 21.04 13.16 16.99
C ASN A 94 19.54 12.81 16.97
N ALA A 95 18.95 12.67 18.15
CA ALA A 95 17.54 12.28 18.30
C ALA A 95 16.56 13.31 17.70
N GLU A 96 16.82 14.61 17.88
CA GLU A 96 15.97 15.68 17.35
C GLU A 96 15.84 15.61 15.82
N LEU A 97 16.96 15.34 15.14
CA LEU A 97 16.99 15.16 13.69
C LEU A 97 16.21 13.91 13.26
N LEU A 98 16.40 12.79 13.96
CA LEU A 98 15.66 11.55 13.70
C LEU A 98 14.15 11.76 13.85
N ASP A 99 13.71 12.41 14.92
CA ASP A 99 12.31 12.73 15.18
C ASP A 99 11.73 13.63 14.07
N ALA A 100 12.48 14.63 13.61
CA ALA A 100 12.06 15.50 12.53
C ALA A 100 11.91 14.76 11.19
N ILE A 101 12.76 13.77 10.92
CA ILE A 101 12.78 13.00 9.67
C ILE A 101 11.73 11.88 9.64
N GLU A 102 11.43 11.24 10.77
CA GLU A 102 10.69 9.98 10.82
C GLU A 102 9.37 10.02 10.04
N ARG A 103 8.56 11.06 10.29
CA ARG A 103 7.27 11.25 9.60
C ARG A 103 7.45 11.30 8.09
N HIS A 104 8.45 12.03 7.60
CA HIS A 104 8.69 12.20 6.17
C HIS A 104 9.21 10.92 5.53
N ALA A 105 10.09 10.18 6.21
CA ALA A 105 10.59 8.90 5.73
C ALA A 105 9.47 7.85 5.61
N ARG A 106 8.61 7.75 6.62
CA ARG A 106 7.43 6.85 6.60
C ARG A 106 6.43 7.26 5.52
N GLN A 107 6.17 8.56 5.38
CA GLN A 107 5.27 9.09 4.35
C GLN A 107 5.81 8.80 2.94
N ALA A 108 7.11 8.98 2.71
CA ALA A 108 7.75 8.71 1.42
C ALA A 108 7.61 7.24 1.02
N GLU A 109 7.86 6.30 1.95
CA GLU A 109 7.69 4.86 1.71
C GLU A 109 6.22 4.50 1.43
N ALA A 110 5.29 5.00 2.25
CA ALA A 110 3.86 4.72 2.08
C ALA A 110 3.35 5.21 0.71
N LEU A 111 3.76 6.41 0.29
CA LEU A 111 3.39 6.98 -1.02
C LEU A 111 4.07 6.25 -2.18
N ALA A 112 5.30 5.75 -2.00
CA ALA A 112 5.97 4.93 -3.01
C ALA A 112 5.22 3.61 -3.21
N VAL A 113 4.79 2.96 -2.12
CA VAL A 113 3.96 1.75 -2.16
C VAL A 113 2.64 2.03 -2.86
N ALA A 114 1.99 3.15 -2.53
CA ALA A 114 0.77 3.56 -3.20
C ALA A 114 0.99 3.76 -4.71
N ALA A 115 2.09 4.39 -5.10
CA ALA A 115 2.45 4.60 -6.50
C ALA A 115 2.63 3.27 -7.25
N LEU A 116 3.37 2.31 -6.70
CA LEU A 116 3.54 0.99 -7.35
C LEU A 116 2.21 0.27 -7.50
N ASN A 117 1.38 0.29 -6.46
CA ASN A 117 0.05 -0.33 -6.52
C ASN A 117 -0.79 0.23 -7.68
N PHE A 118 -0.78 1.56 -7.88
CA PHE A 118 -1.51 2.19 -8.99
C PHE A 118 -0.87 1.97 -10.36
N LEU A 119 0.46 1.98 -10.44
CA LEU A 119 1.25 1.97 -11.69
C LEU A 119 1.74 0.57 -12.08
N GLU A 120 1.22 -0.49 -11.45
CA GLU A 120 1.72 -1.87 -11.58
C GLU A 120 1.77 -2.39 -13.03
N ASP A 121 0.84 -1.97 -13.88
CA ASP A 121 0.76 -2.31 -15.30
C ASP A 121 1.04 -1.09 -16.22
N HIS A 122 1.70 -0.06 -15.69
CA HIS A 122 2.04 1.18 -16.39
C HIS A 122 3.53 1.23 -16.79
N GLU A 123 3.90 2.05 -17.77
CA GLU A 123 5.30 2.29 -18.15
C GLU A 123 6.17 2.86 -17.01
N LEU A 124 5.53 3.39 -15.96
CA LEU A 124 6.19 3.95 -14.78
C LEU A 124 6.33 2.93 -13.63
N ALA A 125 5.93 1.67 -13.84
CA ALA A 125 6.01 0.61 -12.82
C ALA A 125 7.42 0.48 -12.24
N ASP A 126 8.44 0.43 -13.11
CA ASP A 126 9.84 0.29 -12.71
C ASP A 126 10.33 1.50 -11.91
N GLU A 127 9.82 2.70 -12.22
CA GLU A 127 10.18 3.91 -11.50
C GLU A 127 9.55 3.95 -10.10
N ALA A 128 8.28 3.55 -10.00
CA ALA A 128 7.61 3.38 -8.71
C ALA A 128 8.27 2.27 -7.87
N HIS A 129 8.70 1.17 -8.51
CA HIS A 129 9.43 0.09 -7.84
C HIS A 129 10.76 0.58 -7.27
N ARG A 130 11.55 1.34 -8.06
CA ARG A 130 12.78 1.98 -7.56
C ARG A 130 12.52 2.93 -6.40
N ALA A 131 11.43 3.71 -6.46
CA ALA A 131 11.08 4.64 -5.38
C ALA A 131 10.79 3.91 -4.06
N ILE A 132 10.11 2.75 -4.10
CA ILE A 132 9.86 1.94 -2.90
C ILE A 132 11.17 1.45 -2.29
N HIS A 133 12.09 0.94 -3.11
CA HIS A 133 13.39 0.52 -2.60
C HIS A 133 14.16 1.69 -2.01
N GLN A 134 14.16 2.85 -2.67
CA GLN A 134 14.89 4.04 -2.21
C GLN A 134 14.40 4.51 -0.85
N THR A 135 13.09 4.66 -0.73
CA THR A 135 12.45 5.12 0.50
C THR A 135 12.51 4.05 1.60
N GLY A 136 12.31 2.77 1.26
CA GLY A 136 12.43 1.64 2.18
C GLY A 136 13.85 1.42 2.69
N PHE A 137 14.88 1.61 1.85
CA PHE A 137 16.29 1.51 2.25
C PHE A 137 16.65 2.58 3.28
N VAL A 138 16.29 3.85 3.04
CA VAL A 138 16.52 4.95 3.99
C VAL A 138 15.72 4.74 5.27
N ARG A 139 14.43 4.38 5.17
CA ARG A 139 13.60 4.12 6.35
C ARG A 139 14.16 2.96 7.18
N ARG A 140 14.54 1.85 6.54
CA ARG A 140 15.16 0.71 7.22
C ARG A 140 16.47 1.11 7.88
N GLY A 141 17.31 1.88 7.19
CA GLY A 141 18.59 2.36 7.71
C GLY A 141 18.46 3.20 8.97
N LEU A 142 17.58 4.20 8.93
CA LEU A 142 17.38 5.16 10.02
C LEU A 142 16.59 4.58 11.20
N PHE A 143 15.48 3.90 10.93
CA PHE A 143 14.50 3.55 11.97
C PHE A 143 14.33 2.04 12.19
N GLY A 144 14.85 1.22 11.28
CA GLY A 144 14.60 -0.22 11.31
C GLY A 144 13.21 -0.62 10.79
N CYS A 145 13.01 -1.93 10.64
CA CYS A 145 11.74 -2.55 10.25
C CYS A 145 11.47 -3.68 11.24
N PRO A 146 10.79 -3.44 12.37
CA PRO A 146 10.65 -4.44 13.41
C PRO A 146 9.82 -5.64 12.93
N ILE A 147 10.26 -6.83 13.31
CA ILE A 147 9.48 -8.07 13.29
C ILE A 147 9.02 -8.29 14.72
N VAL A 148 7.71 -8.42 14.91
CA VAL A 148 7.09 -8.45 16.25
C VAL A 148 6.47 -9.80 16.52
N LEU A 149 6.63 -10.31 17.75
CA LEU A 149 5.97 -11.55 18.17
C LEU A 149 4.54 -11.20 18.66
N ARG A 150 3.51 -11.82 18.09
CA ARG A 150 2.10 -11.67 18.52
C ARG A 150 1.40 -13.01 18.38
N ASP A 151 0.72 -13.44 19.44
CA ASP A 151 -0.03 -14.70 19.47
C ASP A 151 0.82 -15.92 19.04
N ASP A 152 2.08 -15.95 19.49
CA ASP A 152 3.13 -16.94 19.14
C ASP A 152 3.67 -16.90 17.70
N ASP A 153 3.21 -15.97 16.87
CA ASP A 153 3.69 -15.79 15.49
C ASP A 153 4.55 -14.55 15.30
N PHE A 154 5.49 -14.63 14.37
CA PHE A 154 6.32 -13.49 13.98
C PHE A 154 5.63 -12.70 12.88
N TRP A 155 5.34 -11.43 13.13
CA TRP A 155 4.67 -10.55 12.20
C TRP A 155 5.61 -9.52 11.62
N SER A 156 5.48 -9.29 10.31
CA SER A 156 6.10 -8.16 9.64
C SER A 156 5.07 -7.27 9.00
N THR A 157 5.33 -5.97 9.09
CA THR A 157 4.56 -4.89 8.46
C THR A 157 5.39 -4.19 7.39
N CYS A 158 6.50 -4.81 6.94
CA CYS A 158 7.42 -4.20 5.98
C CYS A 158 6.69 -3.92 4.65
N PRO A 159 6.46 -2.64 4.29
CA PRO A 159 5.65 -2.33 3.11
C PRO A 159 6.32 -2.77 1.81
N VAL A 160 7.66 -2.73 1.76
CA VAL A 160 8.45 -3.22 0.63
C VAL A 160 8.21 -4.70 0.39
N SER A 161 8.42 -5.53 1.43
CA SER A 161 8.27 -6.98 1.32
C SER A 161 6.86 -7.39 0.92
N ILE A 162 5.85 -6.72 1.48
CA ILE A 162 4.45 -6.98 1.18
C ILE A 162 4.13 -6.58 -0.27
N SER A 163 4.69 -5.48 -0.76
CA SER A 163 4.52 -5.02 -2.14
C SER A 163 5.11 -6.00 -3.15
N HIS A 164 6.21 -6.69 -2.81
CA HIS A 164 6.78 -7.72 -3.69
C HIS A 164 5.89 -8.96 -3.84
N CYS A 165 5.07 -9.28 -2.84
CA CYS A 165 4.15 -10.41 -2.92
C CYS A 165 2.92 -10.14 -3.76
N ARG A 166 2.58 -8.86 -3.97
CA ARG A 166 1.47 -8.43 -4.82
C ARG A 166 0.15 -9.12 -4.48
N VAL A 167 -0.12 -9.46 -3.22
CA VAL A 167 -1.40 -10.08 -2.85
C VAL A 167 -2.35 -9.05 -2.27
N GLY A 168 -3.57 -9.00 -2.82
CA GLY A 168 -4.65 -8.14 -2.35
C GLY A 168 -5.97 -8.88 -2.27
N MET A 169 -7.00 -8.14 -1.86
CA MET A 169 -8.36 -8.62 -1.70
C MET A 169 -9.26 -7.89 -2.69
N SER A 170 -10.08 -8.63 -3.42
CA SER A 170 -11.09 -8.06 -4.30
C SER A 170 -12.43 -8.72 -4.03
N ALA A 171 -13.44 -7.90 -3.76
CA ALA A 171 -14.81 -8.39 -3.69
C ALA A 171 -15.32 -8.64 -5.12
N ALA A 172 -15.83 -9.85 -5.37
CA ALA A 172 -16.71 -10.12 -6.49
C ALA A 172 -18.07 -9.50 -6.14
N LEU A 173 -18.34 -8.34 -6.75
CA LEU A 173 -19.53 -7.56 -6.50
C LEU A 173 -20.24 -7.29 -7.82
N ILE A 174 -21.53 -7.61 -7.83
CA ILE A 174 -22.47 -7.27 -8.91
C ILE A 174 -23.35 -6.15 -8.37
N GLY A 175 -23.56 -5.10 -9.15
CA GLY A 175 -24.45 -4.03 -8.76
C GLY A 175 -24.49 -2.92 -9.79
N ASP A 176 -25.54 -2.11 -9.70
CA ASP A 176 -25.74 -0.94 -10.52
C ASP A 176 -25.03 0.25 -9.87
N PHE A 177 -24.40 1.08 -10.68
CA PHE A 177 -23.72 2.27 -10.19
C PHE A 177 -24.35 3.49 -10.85
N GLU A 178 -25.05 4.30 -10.06
CA GLU A 178 -25.69 5.51 -10.56
C GLU A 178 -24.83 6.75 -10.30
N CYS A 179 -24.78 7.67 -11.25
CA CYS A 179 -24.14 8.96 -11.10
C CYS A 179 -24.91 9.82 -10.08
N SER A 180 -24.24 10.29 -9.03
CA SER A 180 -24.83 11.20 -8.03
C SER A 180 -25.35 12.53 -8.60
N ILE A 181 -24.91 12.93 -9.80
CA ILE A 181 -25.35 14.19 -10.44
C ILE A 181 -26.66 13.98 -11.22
N CYS A 182 -26.74 12.99 -12.12
CA CYS A 182 -27.90 12.78 -12.99
C CYS A 182 -28.76 11.54 -12.71
N GLY A 183 -28.33 10.65 -11.81
CA GLY A 183 -29.05 9.41 -11.48
C GLY A 183 -29.00 8.32 -12.56
N ARG A 184 -28.41 8.57 -13.73
CA ARG A 184 -28.18 7.55 -14.77
C ARG A 184 -27.08 6.59 -14.34
N LEU A 185 -27.05 5.39 -14.92
CA LEU A 185 -25.91 4.48 -14.75
C LEU A 185 -24.62 5.19 -15.16
N VAL A 186 -23.55 4.95 -14.41
CA VAL A 186 -22.23 5.60 -14.62
C VAL A 186 -21.70 5.31 -16.02
N GLU A 187 -21.96 4.12 -16.55
CA GLU A 187 -21.61 3.71 -17.92
C GLU A 187 -22.40 4.43 -19.02
N ASP A 188 -23.57 4.99 -18.69
CA ASP A 188 -24.48 5.69 -19.60
C ASP A 188 -24.48 7.23 -19.39
N CYS A 189 -23.54 7.75 -18.59
CA CYS A 189 -23.50 9.16 -18.23
C CYS A 189 -22.22 9.86 -18.70
N ASP A 190 -22.33 11.14 -19.05
CA ASP A 190 -21.21 11.97 -19.52
C ASP A 190 -20.45 12.67 -18.39
N HIS A 191 -20.87 12.45 -17.13
CA HIS A 191 -20.25 13.11 -15.98
C HIS A 191 -18.96 12.39 -15.59
N GLN A 192 -17.85 13.12 -15.58
CA GLN A 192 -16.57 12.61 -15.12
C GLN A 192 -16.58 12.52 -13.59
N MET A 193 -16.42 11.30 -13.05
CA MET A 193 -16.29 11.08 -11.61
C MET A 193 -15.14 11.91 -11.04
N GLY A 194 -15.36 12.58 -9.91
CA GLY A 194 -14.42 13.48 -9.26
C GLY A 194 -14.47 14.93 -9.74
N ALA A 195 -15.15 15.24 -10.85
CA ALA A 195 -15.35 16.63 -11.30
C ALA A 195 -16.56 17.28 -10.60
N ALA A 196 -16.50 18.60 -10.44
CA ALA A 196 -17.58 19.37 -9.81
C ALA A 196 -18.62 19.80 -10.84
N TYR A 197 -19.90 19.57 -10.52
CA TYR A 197 -21.04 19.95 -11.36
C TYR A 197 -22.10 20.69 -10.54
N PRO A 198 -22.80 21.67 -11.14
CA PRO A 198 -23.96 22.28 -10.51
C PRO A 198 -25.10 21.27 -10.44
N LYS A 199 -25.73 21.13 -9.26
CA LYS A 199 -26.94 20.33 -9.07
C LYS A 199 -27.98 21.18 -8.34
N VAL A 200 -29.18 21.27 -8.91
CA VAL A 200 -30.31 21.94 -8.28
C VAL A 200 -30.91 21.02 -7.22
N ALA A 201 -31.02 21.53 -6.00
CA ALA A 201 -31.61 20.80 -4.88
C ALA A 201 -33.09 20.53 -5.13
N SER A 202 -33.50 19.29 -4.90
CA SER A 202 -34.88 18.84 -4.94
C SER A 202 -35.13 17.82 -3.84
N VAL A 203 -36.40 17.48 -3.65
CA VAL A 203 -36.81 16.42 -2.72
C VAL A 203 -37.26 15.22 -3.56
N ASP A 204 -36.67 14.06 -3.31
CA ASP A 204 -37.02 12.81 -3.96
C ASP A 204 -38.38 12.29 -3.46
N SER A 205 -38.92 11.27 -4.14
CA SER A 205 -40.25 10.71 -3.85
C SER A 205 -40.37 10.10 -2.45
N ASP A 206 -39.25 9.74 -1.83
CA ASP A 206 -39.15 9.22 -0.46
C ASP A 206 -38.99 10.32 0.60
N GLY A 207 -39.02 11.59 0.19
CA GLY A 207 -38.86 12.76 1.05
C GLY A 207 -37.41 13.08 1.40
N THR A 208 -36.41 12.51 0.71
CA THR A 208 -35.00 12.81 0.95
C THR A 208 -34.47 13.93 0.03
N CYS A 209 -33.49 14.70 0.51
CA CYS A 209 -32.84 15.74 -0.28
C CYS A 209 -31.89 15.13 -1.32
N THR A 210 -31.95 15.56 -2.58
CA THR A 210 -31.07 15.07 -3.66
C THR A 210 -29.60 15.51 -3.55
N ILE A 211 -29.28 16.41 -2.61
CA ILE A 211 -27.92 16.89 -2.36
C ILE A 211 -27.20 16.04 -1.30
N CYS A 212 -27.87 15.69 -0.20
CA CYS A 212 -27.23 15.01 0.94
C CYS A 212 -27.92 13.72 1.40
N GLY A 213 -29.05 13.34 0.79
CA GLY A 213 -29.82 12.13 1.14
C GLY A 213 -30.59 12.18 2.47
N ALA A 214 -30.55 13.30 3.20
CA ALA A 214 -31.25 13.44 4.47
C ALA A 214 -32.71 13.92 4.27
N ARG A 215 -33.62 13.48 5.15
CA ARG A 215 -35.02 13.95 5.17
C ARG A 215 -35.18 15.37 5.72
N GLN A 216 -34.21 15.83 6.52
CA GLN A 216 -34.16 17.18 7.07
C GLN A 216 -32.74 17.71 6.90
N CYS A 217 -32.58 18.83 6.18
CA CYS A 217 -31.30 19.49 5.95
C CYS A 217 -31.52 20.96 5.58
N GLU A 218 -30.43 21.71 5.48
CA GLU A 218 -30.44 23.14 5.16
C GLU A 218 -30.47 23.42 3.64
N HIS A 219 -30.48 22.38 2.80
CA HIS A 219 -30.52 22.54 1.35
C HIS A 219 -31.90 23.00 0.88
N ALA A 220 -31.99 24.24 0.41
CA ALA A 220 -33.25 24.82 -0.04
C ALA A 220 -33.65 24.26 -1.42
N PRO A 221 -34.85 23.69 -1.59
CA PRO A 221 -35.32 23.23 -2.90
C PRO A 221 -35.28 24.36 -3.95
N GLY A 222 -34.72 24.08 -5.12
CA GLY A 222 -34.49 25.04 -6.20
C GLY A 222 -33.16 25.79 -6.14
N ALA A 223 -32.40 25.73 -5.03
CA ALA A 223 -31.06 26.30 -4.96
C ALA A 223 -30.03 25.39 -5.64
N GLU A 224 -29.00 25.99 -6.25
CA GLU A 224 -27.93 25.27 -6.92
C GLU A 224 -26.73 25.07 -5.99
N TYR A 225 -26.18 23.85 -5.97
CA TYR A 225 -25.01 23.48 -5.17
C TYR A 225 -23.97 22.83 -6.08
N MET A 226 -22.69 23.13 -5.85
CA MET A 226 -21.58 22.46 -6.52
C MET A 226 -21.29 21.13 -5.84
N LEU A 227 -21.50 20.03 -6.56
CA LEU A 227 -21.24 18.68 -6.07
C LEU A 227 -20.16 18.00 -6.89
N ILE A 228 -19.30 17.26 -6.21
CA ILE A 228 -18.32 16.38 -6.85
C ILE A 228 -19.06 15.13 -7.31
N ALA A 229 -19.03 14.84 -8.61
CA ALA A 229 -19.63 13.64 -9.17
C ALA A 229 -19.01 12.39 -8.53
N SER A 230 -19.84 11.64 -7.82
CA SER A 230 -19.54 10.32 -7.28
C SER A 230 -20.49 9.26 -7.83
N SER A 231 -20.11 8.00 -7.64
CA SER A 231 -20.89 6.82 -8.02
C SER A 231 -21.61 6.24 -6.80
N ASN A 232 -22.92 6.08 -6.89
CA ASN A 232 -23.76 5.48 -5.85
C ASN A 232 -24.11 4.04 -6.24
N GLY A 233 -23.65 3.07 -5.46
CA GLY A 233 -24.00 1.67 -5.67
C GLY A 233 -25.46 1.37 -5.28
N ARG A 234 -26.18 0.66 -6.15
CA ARG A 234 -27.51 0.10 -5.95
C ARG A 234 -27.52 -1.38 -6.28
N ASN A 235 -28.47 -2.11 -5.71
CA ASN A 235 -28.64 -3.55 -5.95
C ASN A 235 -27.35 -4.34 -5.77
N LEU A 236 -26.53 -3.95 -4.78
CA LEU A 236 -25.22 -4.55 -4.54
C LEU A 236 -25.40 -5.98 -4.00
N VAL A 237 -24.85 -6.94 -4.72
CA VAL A 237 -24.69 -8.33 -4.29
C VAL A 237 -23.20 -8.62 -4.22
N ILE A 238 -22.74 -8.94 -3.01
CA ILE A 238 -21.38 -9.43 -2.78
C ILE A 238 -21.48 -10.97 -2.83
N ASP A 239 -20.78 -11.57 -3.79
CA ASP A 239 -20.75 -13.02 -3.95
C ASP A 239 -19.61 -13.63 -3.11
N GLU A 240 -18.40 -13.15 -3.35
CA GLU A 240 -17.20 -13.60 -2.65
C GLU A 240 -16.18 -12.48 -2.45
N VAL A 241 -15.20 -12.73 -1.59
CA VAL A 241 -13.98 -11.92 -1.49
C VAL A 241 -12.79 -12.81 -1.74
N SER A 242 -12.10 -12.56 -2.85
CA SER A 242 -11.03 -13.41 -3.35
C SER A 242 -9.67 -12.75 -3.19
N ARG A 243 -8.66 -13.58 -2.91
CA ARG A 243 -7.25 -13.18 -2.92
C ARG A 243 -6.80 -13.09 -4.37
N VAL A 244 -6.27 -11.95 -4.77
CA VAL A 244 -5.89 -11.69 -6.17
C VAL A 244 -4.58 -10.93 -6.24
N SER A 245 -3.86 -11.12 -7.35
CA SER A 245 -2.62 -10.38 -7.60
C SER A 245 -2.88 -8.92 -7.99
N ARG A 246 -4.07 -8.62 -8.51
CA ARG A 246 -4.50 -7.29 -8.97
C ARG A 246 -5.92 -6.99 -8.44
N PRO A 247 -6.05 -6.47 -7.21
CA PRO A 247 -7.36 -6.13 -6.67
C PRO A 247 -8.00 -5.01 -7.48
N ARG A 248 -9.34 -5.00 -7.56
CA ARG A 248 -10.07 -3.95 -8.27
C ARG A 248 -9.67 -2.56 -7.76
N TYR A 249 -9.58 -2.42 -6.44
CA TYR A 249 -9.02 -1.25 -5.77
C TYR A 249 -7.52 -1.51 -5.48
N PRO A 250 -6.58 -0.80 -6.14
CA PRO A 250 -5.16 -1.11 -6.05
C PRO A 250 -4.55 -1.08 -4.64
N GLN A 251 -5.14 -0.30 -3.73
CA GLN A 251 -4.69 -0.18 -2.33
C GLN A 251 -5.33 -1.22 -1.40
N ALA A 252 -6.21 -2.12 -1.90
CA ALA A 252 -6.76 -3.23 -1.13
C ALA A 252 -5.75 -4.38 -1.03
N ARG A 253 -4.58 -4.10 -0.43
CA ARG A 253 -3.46 -5.02 -0.27
C ARG A 253 -3.33 -5.48 1.18
N PHE A 254 -2.59 -6.55 1.43
CA PHE A 254 -2.18 -6.88 2.80
C PHE A 254 -1.29 -5.78 3.38
N VAL A 255 -1.25 -5.71 4.71
CA VAL A 255 -0.51 -4.68 5.45
C VAL A 255 0.39 -5.28 6.52
N ALA A 256 0.11 -6.53 6.87
CA ALA A 256 0.93 -7.36 7.72
C ALA A 256 0.76 -8.83 7.31
N TRP A 257 1.78 -9.62 7.61
CA TRP A 257 1.79 -11.06 7.39
C TRP A 257 2.68 -11.77 8.42
N THR A 258 2.42 -13.05 8.64
CA THR A 258 3.31 -13.89 9.43
C THR A 258 4.52 -14.30 8.62
N ILE A 259 5.68 -14.32 9.26
CA ILE A 259 6.93 -14.85 8.73
C ILE A 259 7.21 -16.17 9.44
N ASP A 260 7.55 -17.19 8.67
CA ASP A 260 8.14 -18.40 9.23
C ASP A 260 9.66 -18.21 9.38
N LEU A 261 10.15 -18.30 10.61
CA LEU A 261 11.58 -18.25 10.92
C LEU A 261 12.19 -19.65 11.07
N GLU A 262 11.44 -20.69 10.69
CA GLU A 262 11.83 -22.10 10.73
C GLU A 262 12.39 -22.49 12.11
N GLU A 263 13.58 -23.10 12.16
CA GLU A 263 14.22 -23.51 13.42
C GLU A 263 14.49 -22.32 14.35
N ALA A 264 14.74 -21.12 13.80
CA ALA A 264 15.02 -19.93 14.59
C ALA A 264 13.79 -19.41 15.36
N ALA A 265 12.58 -19.83 14.98
CA ALA A 265 11.35 -19.49 15.70
C ALA A 265 11.33 -20.06 17.14
N ASN A 266 12.11 -21.12 17.40
CA ASN A 266 12.22 -21.76 18.71
C ASN A 266 13.38 -21.22 19.57
N ASP A 267 14.21 -20.32 19.04
CA ASP A 267 15.30 -19.70 19.81
C ASP A 267 14.73 -18.61 20.71
N GLU A 268 14.93 -18.76 22.03
CA GLU A 268 14.41 -17.81 23.04
C GLU A 268 14.97 -16.40 22.84
N ASN A 269 16.20 -16.24 22.37
CA ASN A 269 16.79 -14.93 22.11
C ASN A 269 16.11 -14.26 20.90
N VAL A 270 15.74 -15.03 19.87
CA VAL A 270 15.02 -14.51 18.69
C VAL A 270 13.62 -14.05 19.10
N ARG A 271 12.92 -14.88 19.90
CA ARG A 271 11.60 -14.54 20.44
C ARG A 271 11.63 -13.30 21.31
N GLN A 272 12.60 -13.22 22.24
CA GLN A 272 12.79 -12.05 23.10
C GLN A 272 13.13 -10.80 22.27
N ALA A 273 14.01 -10.92 21.28
CA ALA A 273 14.33 -9.81 20.39
C ALA A 273 13.10 -9.33 19.60
N ALA A 274 12.22 -10.22 19.15
CA ALA A 274 10.98 -9.84 18.47
C ALA A 274 9.96 -9.18 19.42
N HIS A 275 9.86 -9.68 20.66
CA HIS A 275 9.03 -9.07 21.70
C HIS A 275 9.49 -7.63 22.02
N ASP A 276 10.80 -7.41 22.09
CA ASP A 276 11.38 -6.11 22.41
C ASP A 276 11.50 -5.18 21.18
N GLY A 277 11.02 -5.61 20.01
CA GLY A 277 11.11 -4.84 18.75
C GLY A 277 12.54 -4.69 18.20
N MET A 278 13.47 -5.51 18.68
CA MET A 278 14.88 -5.51 18.31
C MET A 278 15.18 -6.42 17.11
N LEU A 279 14.32 -7.42 16.83
CA LEU A 279 14.39 -8.21 15.61
C LEU A 279 13.97 -7.33 14.43
N ARG A 280 14.84 -7.19 13.42
CA ARG A 280 14.61 -6.31 12.26
C ARG A 280 14.63 -7.10 10.96
N CYS A 281 13.71 -6.77 10.06
CA CYS A 281 13.73 -7.21 8.68
C CYS A 281 14.82 -6.46 7.91
N ASP A 282 15.68 -7.19 7.18
CA ASP A 282 16.80 -6.61 6.42
C ASP A 282 16.63 -6.68 4.91
N ILE A 283 15.42 -7.01 4.44
CA ILE A 283 15.15 -7.22 3.01
C ILE A 283 15.58 -6.03 2.16
N CYS A 284 15.33 -4.79 2.62
CA CYS A 284 15.66 -3.58 1.89
C CYS A 284 17.16 -3.28 1.84
N LEU A 285 17.97 -3.85 2.75
CA LEU A 285 19.43 -3.65 2.78
C LEU A 285 20.18 -4.54 1.79
N GLY A 286 19.47 -5.43 1.10
CA GLY A 286 20.04 -6.36 0.14
C GLY A 286 19.40 -6.26 -1.23
N PRO A 287 20.06 -6.81 -2.26
CA PRO A 287 19.58 -6.85 -3.64
C PRO A 287 18.15 -7.36 -3.77
N CYS A 288 17.36 -6.61 -4.54
CA CYS A 288 16.00 -6.97 -4.88
C CYS A 288 16.02 -8.20 -5.79
N ALA A 289 15.25 -9.23 -5.44
CA ALA A 289 15.08 -10.45 -6.25
C ALA A 289 14.01 -10.30 -7.35
N GLY A 290 13.34 -9.14 -7.43
CA GLY A 290 12.21 -8.90 -8.32
C GLY A 290 10.88 -8.95 -7.58
N LEU A 291 9.78 -8.94 -8.34
CA LEU A 291 8.44 -9.18 -7.82
C LEU A 291 8.21 -10.69 -7.74
N ASN A 292 7.55 -11.16 -6.69
CA ASN A 292 7.17 -12.56 -6.61
C ASN A 292 6.04 -12.80 -7.62
N GLU A 293 6.20 -13.82 -8.45
CA GLU A 293 5.06 -14.35 -9.20
C GLU A 293 4.14 -15.02 -8.18
N MET A 294 2.87 -14.62 -8.17
CA MET A 294 1.84 -15.44 -7.56
C MET A 294 1.74 -16.71 -8.40
N THR A 295 2.52 -17.73 -8.06
CA THR A 295 2.30 -19.06 -8.62
C THR A 295 0.90 -19.53 -8.18
N GLU A 296 0.11 -20.06 -9.10
CA GLU A 296 -1.27 -20.51 -8.86
C GLU A 296 -1.40 -21.54 -7.71
N GLU A 297 -0.29 -22.07 -7.20
CA GLU A 297 -0.23 -23.02 -6.09
C GLU A 297 -0.65 -22.45 -4.72
N LEU A 298 -0.76 -21.11 -4.57
CA LEU A 298 -1.49 -20.51 -3.43
C LEU A 298 -3.03 -20.54 -3.63
N SER A 299 -3.54 -21.40 -4.52
CA SER A 299 -4.98 -21.63 -4.66
C SER A 299 -5.58 -22.08 -3.33
N LEU A 300 -6.81 -21.65 -3.10
CA LEU A 300 -7.63 -21.73 -1.88
C LEU A 300 -7.78 -23.10 -1.18
N ALA A 301 -7.12 -24.16 -1.63
CA ALA A 301 -7.26 -25.52 -1.11
C ALA A 301 -6.68 -25.73 0.30
N ASP A 302 -5.82 -24.84 0.80
CA ASP A 302 -5.13 -25.00 2.09
C ASP A 302 -5.69 -24.16 3.25
N LEU A 303 -6.82 -23.45 3.05
CA LEU A 303 -7.48 -22.71 4.11
C LEU A 303 -8.74 -23.43 4.59
N PRO A 304 -8.93 -23.66 5.90
CA PRO A 304 -10.18 -24.20 6.40
C PRO A 304 -11.31 -23.19 6.15
N THR A 305 -12.18 -23.50 5.20
CA THR A 305 -13.45 -22.80 5.00
C THR A 305 -14.40 -23.15 6.14
N THR A 306 -14.34 -22.41 7.23
CA THR A 306 -15.42 -22.34 8.22
C THR A 306 -15.45 -20.92 8.78
N ILE A 307 -16.52 -20.19 8.44
CA ILE A 307 -17.03 -19.03 9.18
C ILE A 307 -17.64 -19.53 10.49
#